data_AF-D0NV52-F1
#
_entry.id   AF-D0NV52-F1
#
_cell.length_a   1.000
_cell.length_b   1.000
_cell.length_c   1.000
_cell.angle_alpha   90.00
_cell.angle_beta   90.00
_cell.angle_gamma   90.00
#
_symmetry.space_group_name_H-M   'P 1'
#
loop_
_entity.id
_entity.type
_entity.pdbx_description
1 polymer ?
#
loop_
_entity_poly.entity_id
_entity_poly.type
_entity_poly.pdbx_seq_one_letter_code
_entity_poly.pdbx_strand_id
1 'polypeptide(L)'
;MEHPFNQLAEDVTWDADAPILIKPSANISQVNYVALPSSQDKFSNSIDRLWKQAARRKHGQADFQLELYIYVQRRNTNPGIRRATEARVEASAAAIRERYWAISHARQPEGTAIEPPTSASFAQLQRIDAMHSDISATLDSNGSSPSHQFVRVACRLNGSIIHLELDVAELRRAVGMPSYDLFPPFRPDLEDIGSTENVSDTDHAEQAGE
;
A
#
# COMPACT_ATOMS: atom_id res chain seq x y z
N MET A 1 21.84 -19.54 0.17
CA MET A 1 21.22 -18.56 -0.74
C MET A 1 19.72 -18.72 -0.55
N GLU A 2 19.18 -18.08 0.49
CA GLU A 2 17.80 -18.28 0.94
C GLU A 2 16.85 -17.34 0.20
N HIS A 3 15.68 -17.87 -0.15
CA HIS A 3 14.64 -17.24 -0.94
C HIS A 3 13.86 -16.19 -0.13
N PRO A 4 13.66 -14.95 -0.61
CA PRO A 4 12.91 -13.91 0.08
C PRO A 4 11.40 -13.98 -0.24
N PHE A 5 10.73 -15.10 0.02
CA PHE A 5 9.31 -15.29 -0.35
C PHE A 5 8.34 -15.52 0.83
N ASN A 6 8.77 -15.31 2.08
CA ASN A 6 7.92 -15.61 3.25
C ASN A 6 7.72 -14.43 4.23
N GLN A 7 7.73 -13.19 3.75
CA GLN A 7 7.67 -12.01 4.64
C GLN A 7 6.29 -11.33 4.73
N LEU A 8 5.23 -11.95 4.20
CA LEU A 8 3.85 -11.45 4.34
C LEU A 8 3.04 -12.17 5.44
N ALA A 9 3.60 -13.21 6.08
CA ALA A 9 2.92 -13.99 7.12
C ALA A 9 3.22 -13.53 8.56
N GLU A 10 4.16 -12.60 8.77
CA GLU A 10 4.61 -12.21 10.13
C GLU A 10 3.84 -11.01 10.73
N ASP A 11 2.96 -10.38 9.96
CA ASP A 11 2.29 -9.13 10.34
C ASP A 11 1.02 -9.33 11.20
N VAL A 12 0.66 -10.58 11.48
CA VAL A 12 -0.52 -10.96 12.26
C VAL A 12 -0.09 -11.95 13.33
N THR A 13 -0.24 -11.56 14.59
CA THR A 13 0.03 -12.43 15.74
C THR A 13 -1.29 -12.89 16.32
N TRP A 14 -1.49 -14.20 16.38
CA TRP A 14 -2.55 -14.82 17.16
C TRP A 14 -1.98 -15.21 18.52
N ASP A 15 -2.64 -14.77 19.59
CA ASP A 15 -2.33 -15.19 20.94
C ASP A 15 -2.86 -16.63 21.13
N ALA A 16 -1.98 -17.55 21.51
CA ALA A 16 -2.33 -18.96 21.70
C ALA A 16 -3.38 -19.16 22.79
N ASP A 17 -3.51 -18.21 23.72
CA ASP A 17 -4.50 -18.23 24.80
C ASP A 17 -5.82 -17.55 24.40
N ALA A 18 -5.91 -16.94 23.21
CA ALA A 18 -7.13 -16.27 22.76
C ALA A 18 -8.23 -17.29 22.40
N PRO A 19 -9.46 -17.14 22.94
CA PRO A 19 -10.53 -18.08 22.69
C PRO A 19 -11.04 -17.98 21.24
N ILE A 20 -11.21 -19.13 20.60
CA ILE A 20 -12.00 -19.22 19.37
C ILE A 20 -13.46 -19.00 19.74
N LEU A 21 -14.17 -18.14 19.02
CA LEU A 21 -15.56 -17.81 19.31
C LEU A 21 -16.50 -18.43 18.29
N ILE A 22 -17.71 -18.78 18.74
CA ILE A 22 -18.79 -19.30 17.93
C ILE A 22 -19.96 -18.32 17.98
N LYS A 23 -20.58 -18.08 16.84
CA LYS A 23 -21.81 -17.30 16.73
C LYS A 23 -23.03 -18.19 16.97
N PRO A 24 -23.79 -18.02 18.08
CA PRO A 24 -24.83 -18.99 18.44
C PRO A 24 -26.09 -18.92 17.57
N SER A 25 -26.39 -17.76 16.98
CA SER A 25 -27.62 -17.56 16.22
C SER A 25 -27.48 -16.51 15.14
N ALA A 26 -28.38 -16.56 14.16
CA ALA A 26 -28.50 -15.51 13.15
C ALA A 26 -28.90 -14.19 13.85
N ASN A 27 -28.25 -13.08 13.45
CA ASN A 27 -28.49 -11.72 13.94
C ASN A 27 -28.05 -11.42 15.39
N ILE A 28 -27.13 -12.20 15.95
CA ILE A 28 -26.54 -11.89 17.26
C ILE A 28 -25.34 -10.94 17.11
N SER A 29 -25.23 -9.96 18.01
CA SER A 29 -24.06 -9.07 18.07
C SER A 29 -22.79 -9.83 18.47
N GLN A 30 -21.62 -9.36 18.00
CA GLN A 30 -20.31 -9.93 18.31
C GLN A 30 -20.03 -10.04 19.81
N VAL A 31 -20.61 -9.13 20.62
CA VAL A 31 -20.49 -9.14 22.09
C VAL A 31 -21.05 -10.43 22.71
N ASN A 32 -22.00 -11.07 22.04
CA ASN A 32 -22.68 -12.27 22.52
C ASN A 32 -22.14 -13.56 21.88
N TYR A 33 -20.97 -13.49 21.24
CA TYR A 33 -20.31 -14.70 20.75
C TYR A 33 -19.79 -15.51 21.92
N VAL A 34 -19.87 -16.83 21.81
CA VAL A 34 -19.55 -17.76 22.90
C VAL A 34 -18.22 -18.42 22.61
N ALA A 35 -17.32 -18.46 23.59
CA ALA A 35 -16.06 -19.16 23.47
C ALA A 35 -16.26 -20.67 23.23
N LEU A 36 -15.51 -21.20 22.28
CA LEU A 36 -15.46 -22.61 21.97
C LEU A 36 -14.82 -23.34 23.16
N PRO A 37 -15.56 -24.24 23.82
CA PRO A 37 -15.05 -24.90 25.01
C PRO A 37 -13.92 -25.87 24.64
N SER A 38 -12.82 -25.84 25.40
CA SER A 38 -11.65 -26.72 25.19
C SER A 38 -11.92 -28.20 25.53
N SER A 39 -13.03 -28.50 26.22
CA SER A 39 -13.42 -29.85 26.59
C SER A 39 -14.35 -30.46 25.52
N GLN A 40 -14.01 -31.66 25.06
CA GLN A 40 -14.72 -32.39 24.01
C GLN A 40 -16.22 -32.56 24.30
N ASP A 41 -16.59 -32.91 25.54
CA ASP A 41 -18.00 -33.11 25.92
C ASP A 41 -18.80 -31.82 25.84
N LYS A 42 -18.19 -30.70 26.27
CA LYS A 42 -18.81 -29.38 26.20
C LYS A 42 -18.91 -28.87 24.77
N PHE A 43 -17.95 -29.23 23.92
CA PHE A 43 -17.96 -28.93 22.49
C PHE A 43 -19.11 -29.64 21.79
N SER A 44 -19.21 -30.96 21.93
CA SER A 44 -20.29 -31.76 21.32
C SER A 44 -21.67 -31.26 21.75
N ASN A 45 -21.85 -30.98 23.05
CA ASN A 45 -23.09 -30.40 23.57
C ASN A 45 -23.41 -29.01 22.98
N SER A 46 -22.39 -28.20 22.69
CA SER A 46 -22.57 -26.88 22.08
C SER A 46 -22.98 -26.99 20.62
N ILE A 47 -22.32 -27.87 19.85
CA ILE A 47 -22.67 -28.15 18.46
C ILE A 47 -24.07 -28.74 18.34
N ASP A 48 -24.45 -29.68 19.21
CA ASP A 48 -25.79 -30.26 19.25
C ASP A 48 -26.87 -29.21 19.49
N ARG A 49 -26.62 -28.23 20.35
CA ARG A 49 -27.53 -27.11 20.59
C ARG A 49 -27.68 -26.25 19.34
N LEU A 50 -26.58 -25.92 18.66
CA LEU A 50 -26.60 -25.15 17.43
C LEU A 50 -27.32 -25.88 16.29
N TRP A 51 -27.08 -27.19 16.16
CA TRP A 51 -27.72 -28.07 15.19
C TRP A 51 -29.24 -28.17 15.40
N LYS A 52 -29.67 -28.35 16.66
CA LYS A 52 -31.10 -28.34 17.03
C LYS A 52 -31.74 -26.97 16.80
N GLN A 53 -31.00 -25.88 17.03
CA GLN A 53 -31.48 -24.53 16.78
C GLN A 53 -31.61 -24.23 15.28
N ALA A 54 -30.73 -24.77 14.45
CA ALA A 54 -30.81 -24.67 12.99
C ALA A 54 -32.06 -25.35 12.43
N ALA A 55 -32.47 -26.49 13.01
CA ALA A 55 -33.70 -27.18 12.64
C ALA A 55 -34.97 -26.31 12.77
N ARG A 56 -34.94 -25.26 13.59
CA ARG A 56 -36.07 -24.35 13.80
C ARG A 56 -36.13 -23.21 12.77
N ARG A 57 -35.18 -23.14 11.83
CA ARG A 57 -35.11 -22.10 10.78
C ARG A 57 -35.98 -22.46 9.57
N LYS A 58 -36.27 -21.48 8.72
CA LYS A 58 -37.18 -21.61 7.56
C LYS A 58 -36.76 -22.70 6.56
N HIS A 59 -35.46 -22.91 6.38
CA HIS A 59 -34.87 -23.96 5.53
C HIS A 59 -34.37 -25.17 6.34
N GLY A 60 -34.73 -25.25 7.62
CA GLY A 60 -34.31 -26.32 8.53
C GLY A 60 -32.79 -26.44 8.67
N GLN A 61 -32.31 -27.69 8.77
CA GLN A 61 -30.89 -28.01 8.91
C GLN A 61 -30.12 -28.01 7.58
N ALA A 62 -30.81 -27.92 6.44
CA ALA A 62 -30.17 -27.94 5.12
C ALA A 62 -29.22 -26.74 4.91
N ASP A 63 -29.50 -25.62 5.56
CA ASP A 63 -28.70 -24.39 5.51
C ASP A 63 -27.92 -24.15 6.81
N PHE A 64 -27.54 -25.21 7.53
CA PHE A 64 -26.74 -25.05 8.74
C PHE A 64 -25.29 -24.67 8.40
N GLN A 65 -24.86 -23.50 8.87
CA GLN A 65 -23.49 -23.04 8.81
C GLN A 65 -22.97 -22.76 10.22
N LEU A 66 -21.82 -23.35 10.55
CA LEU A 66 -21.08 -23.04 11.77
C LEU A 66 -20.09 -21.92 11.46
N GLU A 67 -20.31 -20.75 12.04
CA GLU A 67 -19.42 -19.59 11.90
C GLU A 67 -18.45 -19.51 13.09
N LEU A 68 -17.15 -19.60 12.79
CA LEU A 68 -16.05 -19.52 13.75
C LEU A 68 -15.35 -18.17 13.60
N TYR A 69 -15.04 -17.54 14.73
CA TYR A 69 -14.40 -16.22 14.78
C TYR A 69 -13.15 -16.29 15.65
N ILE A 70 -12.04 -15.81 15.11
CA ILE A 70 -10.76 -15.72 15.80
C ILE A 70 -10.31 -14.26 15.75
N TYR A 71 -9.99 -13.70 16.90
CA TYR A 71 -9.41 -12.36 16.95
C TYR A 71 -7.90 -12.46 16.83
N VAL A 72 -7.37 -11.77 15.83
CA VAL A 72 -5.95 -11.70 15.56
C VAL A 72 -5.47 -10.26 15.75
N GLN A 73 -4.31 -10.09 16.36
CA GLN A 73 -3.72 -8.77 16.51
C GLN A 73 -2.85 -8.50 15.28
N ARG A 74 -3.10 -7.37 14.62
CA ARG A 74 -2.19 -6.89 13.59
C ARG A 74 -0.95 -6.33 14.30
N ARG A 75 0.21 -6.92 14.01
CA ARG A 75 1.49 -6.39 14.49
C ARG A 75 1.69 -5.05 13.79
N ASN A 76 1.62 -3.96 14.55
CA ASN A 76 1.75 -2.62 13.97
C ASN A 76 3.24 -2.38 13.70
N THR A 77 3.72 -2.88 12.56
CA THR A 77 5.10 -2.71 12.06
C THR A 77 5.36 -1.32 11.51
N ASN A 78 4.36 -0.43 11.50
CA ASN A 78 4.53 0.97 11.15
C ASN A 78 4.55 1.85 12.42
N PRO A 79 5.69 2.44 12.83
CA PRO A 79 5.65 3.67 13.60
C PRO A 79 5.02 4.72 12.67
N GLY A 80 3.69 4.80 12.69
CA GLY A 80 2.90 5.40 11.63
C GLY A 80 3.47 6.73 11.14
N ILE A 81 3.47 6.91 9.81
CA ILE A 81 3.58 8.22 9.18
C ILE A 81 2.44 9.06 9.78
N ARG A 82 2.78 9.85 10.79
CA ARG A 82 1.83 10.71 11.50
C ARG A 82 1.49 11.86 10.55
N ARG A 83 0.20 12.18 10.45
CA ARG A 83 -0.31 13.31 9.66
C ARG A 83 0.58 14.54 9.90
N ALA A 84 1.03 15.17 8.82
CA ALA A 84 1.77 16.42 8.87
C ALA A 84 0.84 17.52 9.40
N THR A 85 0.77 17.64 10.73
CA THR A 85 0.10 18.76 11.38
C THR A 85 1.01 19.97 11.29
N GLU A 86 0.44 21.15 11.10
CA GLU A 86 1.15 22.44 10.99
C GLU A 86 2.22 22.61 12.08
N ALA A 87 1.89 22.31 13.33
CA ALA A 87 2.82 22.36 14.46
C ALA A 87 4.06 21.46 14.31
N ARG A 88 3.95 20.34 13.57
CA ARG A 88 5.06 19.39 13.34
C ARG A 88 5.85 19.68 12.09
N VAL A 89 5.20 20.25 11.07
CA VAL A 89 5.90 20.85 9.93
C VAL A 89 6.75 22.01 10.42
N GLU A 90 6.19 22.87 11.29
CA GLU A 90 6.92 23.99 11.90
C GLU A 90 8.09 23.51 12.77
N ALA A 91 7.88 22.48 13.62
CA ALA A 91 8.95 21.92 14.44
C ALA A 91 10.07 21.27 13.60
N SER A 92 9.72 20.55 12.54
CA SER A 92 10.69 19.96 11.61
C SER A 92 11.43 21.02 10.81
N ALA A 93 10.73 22.05 10.32
CA ALA A 93 11.32 23.18 9.62
C ALA A 93 12.23 24.01 10.53
N ALA A 94 11.88 24.19 11.81
CA ALA A 94 12.73 24.83 12.81
C ALA A 94 14.03 24.03 13.02
N ALA A 95 13.94 22.70 13.20
CA ALA A 95 15.12 21.86 13.37
C ALA A 95 16.04 21.83 12.14
N ILE A 96 15.46 21.83 10.93
CA ILE A 96 16.23 21.91 9.67
C ILE A 96 16.88 23.28 9.53
N ARG A 97 16.15 24.37 9.81
CA ARG A 97 16.70 25.74 9.80
C ARG A 97 17.85 25.89 10.79
N GLU A 98 17.71 25.42 12.02
CA GLU A 98 18.75 25.49 13.04
C GLU A 98 20.02 24.72 12.62
N ARG A 99 19.86 23.53 12.04
CA ARG A 99 20.98 22.72 11.54
C ARG A 99 21.67 23.37 10.33
N TYR A 100 20.89 23.95 9.41
CA TYR A 100 21.42 24.70 8.28
C TYR A 100 22.15 25.97 8.75
N TRP A 101 21.59 26.69 9.73
CA TRP A 101 22.23 27.85 10.37
C TRP A 101 23.56 27.47 11.02
N ALA A 102 23.61 26.40 11.82
CA ALA A 102 24.84 25.94 12.47
C ALA A 102 25.94 25.57 11.47
N ILE A 103 25.58 24.91 10.36
CA ILE A 103 26.53 24.51 9.30
C ILE A 103 27.00 25.73 8.50
N SER A 104 26.12 26.69 8.25
CA SER A 104 26.43 27.91 7.48
C SER A 104 27.27 28.90 8.28
N HIS A 105 26.99 29.04 9.58
CA HIS A 105 27.77 29.88 10.50
C HIS A 105 29.19 29.34 10.73
N ALA A 106 29.41 28.03 10.67
CA ALA A 106 30.72 27.43 10.89
C ALA A 106 31.77 27.82 9.82
N ARG A 107 31.37 28.45 8.71
CA ARG A 107 32.26 28.80 7.59
C ARG A 107 32.25 30.28 7.21
N GLN A 108 31.51 31.14 7.92
CA GLN A 108 31.41 32.56 7.60
C GLN A 108 31.97 33.45 8.72
N PRO A 109 32.77 34.49 8.38
CA PRO A 109 33.17 35.49 9.35
C PRO A 109 31.94 36.27 9.86
N GLU A 110 31.97 36.59 11.16
CA GLU A 110 30.85 37.15 11.92
C GLU A 110 30.42 38.51 11.38
N GLY A 111 29.16 38.63 10.92
CA GLY A 111 28.59 39.85 10.37
C GLY A 111 28.17 39.80 8.88
N THR A 112 28.25 38.64 8.22
CA THR A 112 27.85 38.51 6.80
C THR A 112 26.32 38.43 6.67
N ALA A 113 25.72 39.33 5.88
CA ALA A 113 24.29 39.31 5.59
C ALA A 113 23.90 38.01 4.85
N ILE A 114 22.82 37.36 5.29
CA ILE A 114 22.32 36.13 4.67
C ILE A 114 21.61 36.51 3.36
N GLU A 115 22.34 36.45 2.25
CA GLU A 115 21.79 36.63 0.91
C GLU A 115 21.51 35.24 0.31
N PRO A 116 20.33 35.03 -0.33
CA PRO A 116 20.03 33.76 -0.98
C PRO A 116 21.10 33.45 -2.03
N PRO A 117 21.65 32.22 -2.05
CA PRO A 117 22.74 31.89 -2.96
C PRO A 117 22.26 32.01 -4.42
N THR A 118 22.83 32.95 -5.19
CA THR A 118 22.52 33.18 -6.61
C THR A 118 23.24 32.19 -7.55
N SER A 119 23.68 31.04 -7.03
CA SER A 119 24.40 30.04 -7.82
C SER A 119 23.49 29.40 -8.86
N ALA A 120 24.06 28.98 -9.99
CA ALA A 120 23.31 28.29 -11.04
C ALA A 120 22.60 27.02 -10.52
N SER A 121 23.19 26.31 -9.57
CA SER A 121 22.59 25.14 -8.92
C SER A 121 21.37 25.51 -8.07
N PHE A 122 21.37 26.66 -7.39
CA PHE A 122 20.21 27.13 -6.63
C PHE A 122 19.07 27.55 -7.55
N ALA A 123 19.38 28.23 -8.66
CA ALA A 123 18.38 28.55 -9.70
C ALA A 123 17.78 27.29 -10.34
N GLN A 124 18.59 26.24 -10.55
CA GLN A 124 18.11 24.94 -11.03
C GLN A 124 17.20 24.25 -10.02
N LEU A 125 17.57 24.21 -8.73
CA LEU A 125 16.73 23.65 -7.67
C LEU A 125 15.41 24.41 -7.54
N GLN A 126 15.45 25.75 -7.57
CA GLN A 126 14.24 26.57 -7.53
C GLN A 126 13.31 26.29 -8.74
N ARG A 127 13.88 26.00 -9.91
CA ARG A 127 13.10 25.60 -11.10
C ARG A 127 12.48 24.22 -10.94
N ILE A 128 13.19 23.26 -10.34
CA ILE A 128 12.67 21.91 -10.05
C ILE A 128 11.53 22.00 -9.02
N ASP A 129 11.70 22.80 -7.97
CA ASP A 129 10.68 23.00 -6.93
C ASP A 129 9.41 23.65 -7.51
N ALA A 130 9.56 24.64 -8.40
CA ALA A 130 8.43 25.25 -9.10
C ALA A 130 7.66 24.22 -9.95
N MET A 131 8.38 23.39 -10.72
CA MET A 131 7.76 22.32 -11.51
C MET A 131 7.04 21.30 -10.62
N HIS A 132 7.63 20.90 -9.49
CA HIS A 132 7.02 19.96 -8.55
C HIS A 132 5.75 20.53 -7.89
N SER A 133 5.75 21.83 -7.56
CA SER A 133 4.59 22.52 -7.01
C SER A 133 3.42 22.52 -7.99
N ASP A 134 3.68 22.82 -9.26
CA ASP A 134 2.66 22.80 -10.32
C ASP A 134 2.10 21.37 -10.54
N ILE A 135 2.96 20.36 -10.50
CA ILE A 135 2.57 18.94 -10.59
C ILE A 135 1.69 18.53 -9.41
N SER A 136 2.04 18.93 -8.18
CA SER A 136 1.21 18.63 -6.99
C SER A 136 -0.16 19.31 -7.09
N ALA A 137 -0.19 20.58 -7.49
CA ALA A 137 -1.43 21.33 -7.63
C ALA A 137 -2.37 20.71 -8.69
N THR A 138 -1.82 20.24 -9.81
CA THR A 138 -2.61 19.55 -10.86
C THR A 138 -3.14 18.19 -10.37
N LEU A 139 -2.35 17.39 -9.66
CA LEU A 139 -2.79 16.12 -9.07
C LEU A 139 -3.90 16.31 -8.02
N ASP A 140 -3.79 17.34 -7.18
CA ASP A 140 -4.79 17.67 -6.17
C ASP A 140 -6.10 18.19 -6.80
N SER A 141 -6.00 18.98 -7.89
CA SER A 141 -7.17 19.50 -8.62
C SER A 141 -7.92 18.43 -9.43
N ASN A 142 -7.23 17.39 -9.91
CA ASN A 142 -7.83 16.24 -10.60
C ASN A 142 -8.46 15.22 -9.64
N GLY A 143 -8.54 15.51 -8.34
CA GLY A 143 -9.30 14.69 -7.39
C GLY A 143 -8.70 13.30 -7.14
N SER A 144 -7.39 13.15 -7.27
CA SER A 144 -6.69 11.87 -6.98
C SER A 144 -6.49 11.66 -5.47
N SER A 145 -7.59 11.77 -4.70
CA SER A 145 -7.74 10.93 -3.52
C SER A 145 -7.76 9.47 -3.98
N PRO A 146 -7.52 8.46 -3.11
CA PRO A 146 -7.71 7.06 -3.48
C PRO A 146 -9.21 6.75 -3.63
N SER A 147 -9.90 7.44 -4.53
CA SER A 147 -11.16 6.96 -5.06
C SER A 147 -10.80 5.72 -5.86
N HIS A 148 -11.23 4.57 -5.34
CA HIS A 148 -11.17 3.28 -6.02
C HIS A 148 -11.53 3.45 -7.50
N GLN A 149 -10.52 3.46 -8.37
CA GLN A 149 -10.72 3.58 -9.80
C GLN A 149 -11.03 2.18 -10.31
N PHE A 150 -12.24 1.97 -10.81
CA PHE A 150 -12.64 0.69 -11.37
C PHE A 150 -12.46 0.68 -12.88
N VAL A 151 -11.89 -0.40 -13.40
CA VAL A 151 -11.74 -0.65 -14.84
C VAL A 151 -12.45 -1.95 -15.21
N ARG A 152 -13.11 -1.93 -16.37
CA ARG A 152 -13.82 -3.10 -16.90
C ARG A 152 -12.84 -4.02 -17.62
N VAL A 153 -12.62 -5.21 -17.08
CA VAL A 153 -11.71 -6.21 -17.63
C VAL A 153 -12.49 -7.41 -18.16
N ALA A 154 -12.12 -7.90 -19.34
CA ALA A 154 -12.67 -9.13 -19.89
C ALA A 154 -11.89 -10.34 -19.34
N CYS A 155 -12.57 -11.21 -18.61
CA CYS A 155 -12.00 -12.41 -18.00
C CYS A 155 -12.63 -13.66 -18.62
N ARG A 156 -11.83 -14.70 -18.87
CA ARG A 156 -12.32 -15.98 -19.38
C ARG A 156 -12.65 -16.92 -18.23
N LEU A 157 -13.94 -17.23 -18.03
CA LEU A 157 -14.42 -18.18 -17.02
C LEU A 157 -15.18 -19.30 -17.71
N ASN A 158 -14.77 -20.55 -17.48
CA ASN A 158 -15.41 -21.75 -18.05
C ASN A 158 -15.61 -21.69 -19.57
N GLY A 159 -14.64 -21.09 -20.29
CA GLY A 159 -14.68 -20.95 -21.75
C GLY A 159 -15.51 -19.78 -22.29
N SER A 160 -16.21 -19.04 -21.42
CA SER A 160 -16.95 -17.82 -21.79
C SER A 160 -16.20 -16.55 -21.35
N ILE A 161 -16.36 -15.45 -22.08
CA ILE A 161 -15.79 -14.15 -21.71
C ILE A 161 -16.83 -13.39 -20.88
N ILE A 162 -16.42 -12.98 -19.68
CA ILE A 162 -17.24 -12.20 -18.74
C ILE A 162 -16.52 -10.88 -18.47
N HIS A 163 -17.27 -9.78 -18.43
CA HIS A 163 -16.73 -8.47 -18.06
C HIS A 163 -16.89 -8.23 -16.57
N LEU A 164 -15.79 -8.02 -15.86
CA LEU A 164 -15.76 -7.71 -14.43
C LEU A 164 -15.27 -6.28 -14.23
N GLU A 165 -15.83 -5.58 -13.25
CA GLU A 165 -15.29 -4.31 -12.78
C GLU A 165 -14.34 -4.59 -11.63
N LEU A 166 -13.06 -4.28 -11.85
CA LEU A 166 -11.98 -4.54 -10.90
C LEU A 166 -11.35 -3.22 -10.48
N ASP A 167 -10.97 -3.14 -9.21
CA ASP A 167 -10.20 -2.02 -8.70
C ASP A 167 -8.79 -2.01 -9.31
N VAL A 168 -8.36 -0.85 -9.81
CA VAL A 168 -7.07 -0.68 -10.48
C VAL A 168 -5.89 -0.93 -9.54
N ALA A 169 -5.98 -0.54 -8.26
CA ALA A 169 -4.92 -0.78 -7.29
C ALA A 169 -4.77 -2.27 -6.97
N GLU A 170 -5.89 -3.00 -6.81
CA GLU A 170 -5.87 -4.45 -6.61
C GLU A 170 -5.36 -5.18 -7.85
N LEU A 171 -5.80 -4.76 -9.04
CA LEU A 171 -5.35 -5.33 -10.31
C LEU A 171 -3.84 -5.11 -10.53
N ARG A 172 -3.34 -3.89 -10.28
CA ARG A 172 -1.90 -3.58 -10.34
C ARG A 172 -1.11 -4.45 -9.38
N ARG A 173 -1.59 -4.60 -8.14
CA ARG A 173 -0.96 -5.48 -7.15
C ARG A 173 -0.93 -6.94 -7.60
N ALA A 174 -2.01 -7.44 -8.20
CA ALA A 174 -2.09 -8.81 -8.69
C ALA A 174 -1.13 -9.08 -9.86
N VAL A 175 -0.92 -8.10 -10.74
CA VAL A 175 -0.03 -8.20 -11.91
C VAL A 175 1.43 -7.81 -11.57
N GLY A 176 1.69 -7.32 -10.35
CA GLY A 176 3.02 -6.88 -9.92
C GLY A 176 3.42 -5.51 -10.47
N MET A 177 2.45 -4.68 -10.86
CA MET A 177 2.67 -3.32 -11.32
C MET A 177 2.81 -2.34 -10.15
N PRO A 178 3.59 -1.25 -10.31
CA PRO A 178 3.71 -0.21 -9.28
C PRO A 178 2.37 0.48 -8.99
N SER A 179 2.24 1.01 -7.78
CA SER A 179 1.03 1.71 -7.32
C SER A 179 0.84 3.08 -7.97
N TYR A 180 1.91 3.68 -8.49
CA TYR A 180 1.87 4.94 -9.24
C TYR A 180 1.66 4.68 -10.75
N ASP A 181 1.17 5.70 -11.46
CA ASP A 181 0.97 5.60 -12.90
C ASP A 181 2.31 5.60 -13.64
N LEU A 182 2.51 4.64 -14.56
CA LEU A 182 3.72 4.56 -15.37
C LEU A 182 3.77 5.67 -16.42
N PHE A 183 2.60 6.08 -16.89
CA PHE A 183 2.41 7.18 -17.84
C PHE A 183 1.62 8.27 -17.13
N PRO A 184 2.27 9.05 -16.25
CA PRO A 184 1.60 10.21 -15.72
C PRO A 184 1.22 11.13 -16.88
N PRO A 185 0.10 11.89 -16.77
CA PRO A 185 -0.49 12.65 -17.88
C PRO A 185 0.44 13.73 -18.47
N PHE A 186 1.57 13.99 -17.83
CA PHE A 186 2.57 14.97 -18.24
C PHE A 186 3.80 14.35 -18.93
N ARG A 187 3.88 13.02 -19.07
CA ARG A 187 4.84 12.43 -20.00
C ARG A 187 4.18 12.38 -21.39
N PRO A 188 4.83 12.93 -22.44
CA PRO A 188 4.37 12.68 -23.80
C PRO A 188 4.36 11.18 -24.04
N ASP A 189 3.37 10.69 -24.80
CA ASP A 189 3.38 9.32 -25.27
C ASP A 189 4.72 9.06 -25.93
N LEU A 190 5.38 7.98 -25.49
CA LEU A 190 6.60 7.53 -26.15
C LEU A 190 6.21 7.19 -27.58
N GLU A 191 6.73 7.95 -28.55
CA GLU A 191 6.64 7.57 -29.94
C GLU A 191 7.20 6.14 -30.05
N ASP A 192 6.52 5.27 -30.79
CA ASP A 192 6.99 3.92 -31.07
C ASP A 192 8.28 4.03 -31.88
N ILE A 193 9.41 4.13 -31.18
CA ILE A 193 10.73 4.04 -31.77
C ILE A 193 10.85 2.57 -32.15
N GLY A 194 10.43 2.26 -33.38
CA GLY A 194 10.41 0.90 -33.91
C GLY A 194 11.73 0.18 -33.61
N SER A 195 11.64 -1.14 -33.41
CA SER A 195 12.71 -2.06 -33.04
C SER A 195 14.12 -1.47 -33.25
N THR A 196 14.81 -1.12 -32.16
CA THR A 196 16.19 -0.66 -32.22
C THR A 196 17.03 -1.69 -32.97
N GLU A 197 17.46 -1.36 -34.19
CA GLU A 197 18.43 -2.17 -34.91
C GLU A 197 19.72 -2.22 -34.09
N ASN A 198 20.25 -3.43 -33.89
CA ASN A 198 21.51 -3.61 -33.17
C ASN A 198 22.63 -2.95 -33.99
N VAL A 199 23.11 -1.79 -33.53
CA VAL A 199 24.23 -1.10 -34.17
C VAL A 199 25.49 -1.89 -33.85
N SER A 200 26.16 -2.40 -34.87
CA SER A 200 27.42 -3.10 -34.70
C SER A 200 28.46 -2.14 -34.13
N ASP A 201 29.09 -2.52 -33.02
CA ASP A 201 30.15 -1.75 -32.36
C ASP A 201 31.41 -1.73 -33.24
N THR A 202 31.53 -0.70 -34.08
CA THR A 202 32.63 -0.54 -35.04
C THR A 202 33.76 0.36 -34.54
N ASP A 203 33.56 1.05 -33.42
CA ASP A 203 34.54 2.03 -32.90
C ASP A 203 35.65 1.37 -32.07
N HIS A 204 35.45 0.10 -31.68
CA HIS A 204 36.45 -0.72 -30.99
C HIS A 204 37.23 -1.66 -31.91
N ALA A 205 37.13 -1.52 -33.24
CA ALA A 205 37.98 -2.26 -34.16
C ALA A 205 39.44 -1.80 -34.00
N GLU A 206 40.22 -2.61 -33.28
CA GLU A 206 41.65 -2.44 -33.03
C GLU A 206 42.38 -1.99 -34.30
N GLN A 207 42.98 -0.80 -34.23
CA GLN A 207 44.21 -0.54 -34.99
C GLN A 207 45.28 -1.49 -34.47
N ALA A 208 45.27 -2.73 -34.97
CA ALA A 208 46.43 -3.59 -34.92
C ALA A 208 47.53 -2.91 -35.75
N GLY A 209 48.50 -2.33 -35.04
CA GLY A 209 49.65 -1.67 -35.63
C GLY A 209 50.57 -2.62 -36.39
N GLU A 210 51.26 -2.01 -37.36
CA GLU A 210 52.58 -2.35 -37.94
C GLU A 210 52.88 -3.78 -38.39
#